data_AF-A0A330MIY5-F1
#
_entry.id   AF-A0A330MIY5-F1
#
_cell.length_a   1.000
_cell.length_b   1.000
_cell.length_c   1.000
_cell.angle_alpha   90.00
_cell.angle_beta   90.00
_cell.angle_gamma   90.00
#
_symmetry.space_group_name_H-M   'P 1'
#
loop_
_entity.id
_entity.type
_entity.pdbx_description
1 polymer ?
#
loop_
_entity_poly.entity_id
_entity_poly.type
_entity_poly.pdbx_seq_one_letter_code
_entity_poly.pdbx_strand_id
1 'polypeptide(L)' 'MTKIIKDSDNEQERDYILQDNKKTRFGAGFIIVVLIILIIAVIVSAVYFGWF' A
#
# COMPACT_ATOMS: atom_id res chain seq x y z
N MET A 1 15.06 -40.11 11.81
CA MET A 1 15.62 -38.77 12.11
C MET A 1 15.25 -37.86 10.95
N THR A 2 14.18 -37.08 11.06
CA THR A 2 13.77 -36.18 9.97
C THR A 2 14.70 -34.96 10.01
N LYS A 3 15.55 -34.83 8.99
CA LYS A 3 16.42 -33.68 8.82
C LYS A 3 15.53 -32.50 8.43
N ILE A 4 15.25 -31.61 9.38
CA ILE A 4 14.67 -30.30 9.08
C ILE A 4 15.77 -29.55 8.31
N ILE A 5 15.70 -29.59 6.98
CA ILE A 5 16.53 -28.74 6.13
C ILE A 5 15.95 -27.35 6.31
N LYS A 6 16.57 -26.55 7.18
CA LYS A 6 16.34 -25.12 7.18
C LYS A 6 16.99 -24.61 5.90
N ASP A 7 16.16 -24.36 4.89
CA ASP A 7 16.59 -23.75 3.63
C ASP A 7 17.47 -22.55 3.96
N SER A 8 18.76 -22.71 3.71
CA SER A 8 19.74 -21.63 3.92
C SER A 8 19.62 -20.57 2.81
N ASP A 9 18.70 -20.77 1.86
CA ASP A 9 18.24 -19.76 0.91
C ASP A 9 17.16 -18.83 1.50
N ASN A 10 16.64 -19.14 2.69
CA ASN A 10 15.66 -18.32 3.40
C ASN A 10 16.33 -17.35 4.40
N GLU A 11 17.40 -16.71 3.97
CA GLU A 11 17.98 -15.54 4.67
C GLU A 11 17.63 -14.22 3.98
N GLN A 12 17.04 -14.28 2.77
CA GLN A 12 16.51 -13.12 2.05
C GLN A 12 15.07 -12.76 2.44
N GLU A 13 14.35 -13.63 3.16
CA GLU A 13 13.00 -13.32 3.71
C GLU A 13 13.08 -12.53 5.02
N ARG A 14 14.18 -11.80 5.21
CA ARG A 14 14.35 -10.85 6.30
C ARG A 14 14.41 -9.43 5.76
N ASP A 15 13.54 -9.05 4.83
CA ASP A 15 13.22 -7.63 4.81
C ASP A 15 11.95 -7.21 4.05
N TYR A 16 11.31 -6.22 4.69
CA TYR A 16 10.29 -5.30 4.21
C TYR A 16 8.82 -5.75 4.17
N ILE A 17 8.04 -5.04 5.00
CA ILE A 17 6.57 -4.86 4.96
C ILE A 17 6.06 -4.32 3.60
N LEU A 18 7.01 -4.00 2.71
CA LEU A 18 6.85 -3.51 1.34
C LEU A 18 7.53 -4.45 0.35
N GLN A 19 7.44 -5.77 0.54
CA GLN A 19 7.77 -6.72 -0.53
C GLN A 19 7.12 -6.21 -1.83
N ASP A 20 7.94 -6.00 -2.87
CA ASP A 20 7.59 -5.49 -4.21
C ASP A 20 6.76 -6.54 -4.98
N ASN A 21 5.68 -6.96 -4.33
CA ASN A 21 4.66 -7.77 -4.91
C ASN A 21 3.83 -6.84 -5.79
N LYS A 22 3.78 -7.15 -7.10
CA LYS A 22 2.98 -6.39 -8.07
C LYS A 22 1.53 -6.18 -7.60
N LYS A 23 0.97 -7.10 -6.81
CA LYS A 23 -0.35 -6.95 -6.19
C LYS A 23 -0.40 -5.85 -5.12
N THR A 24 0.63 -5.71 -4.29
CA THR A 24 0.73 -4.65 -3.27
C THR A 24 0.89 -3.27 -3.92
N ARG A 25 1.70 -3.16 -4.98
CA ARG A 25 1.82 -1.91 -5.76
C ARG A 25 0.51 -1.49 -6.40
N PHE A 26 -0.28 -2.45 -6.90
CA PHE A 26 -1.60 -2.15 -7.46
C PHE A 26 -2.58 -1.66 -6.38
N GLY A 27 -2.65 -2.36 -5.24
CA GLY A 27 -3.51 -1.97 -4.12
C GLY A 27 -3.15 -0.60 -3.55
N ALA A 28 -1.85 -0.35 -3.33
CA ALA A 28 -1.37 0.95 -2.88
C ALA A 28 -1.70 2.07 -3.88
N GLY A 29 -1.50 1.83 -5.19
CA GLY A 29 -1.88 2.78 -6.23
C GLY A 29 -3.37 3.10 -6.24
N PHE A 30 -4.22 2.08 -6.11
CA PHE A 30 -5.67 2.26 -6.01
C PHE A 30 -6.06 3.14 -4.82
N ILE A 31 -5.50 2.85 -3.63
CA ILE A 31 -5.77 3.63 -2.41
C ILE A 31 -5.35 5.09 -2.60
N ILE A 32 -4.16 5.35 -3.17
CA ILE A 32 -3.67 6.70 -3.43
C ILE A 32 -4.62 7.46 -4.36
N VAL A 33 -5.08 6.84 -5.45
CA VAL A 33 -6.01 7.47 -6.40
C VAL A 33 -7.33 7.84 -5.70
N VAL A 34 -7.88 6.92 -4.90
CA VAL A 34 -9.12 7.18 -4.15
C VAL A 34 -8.93 8.33 -3.17
N LEU A 35 -7.80 8.37 -2.44
CA LEU A 35 -7.50 9.45 -1.50
C LEU A 35 -7.43 10.82 -2.18
N ILE A 36 -6.80 10.91 -3.36
CA ILE A 36 -6.73 12.16 -4.13
C ILE A 36 -8.14 12.63 -4.52
N ILE A 37 -8.99 11.72 -4.99
CA ILE A 37 -10.37 12.05 -5.35
C ILE A 37 -11.15 12.58 -4.14
N LEU A 38 -10.98 11.96 -2.96
CA LEU A 38 -11.64 12.40 -1.74
C LEU A 38 -11.17 13.79 -1.29
N ILE A 39 -9.87 14.09 -1.38
CA ILE A 39 -9.34 15.42 -1.06
C ILE A 39 -9.96 16.48 -1.98
N ILE A 40 -10.02 16.21 -3.30
CA ILE A 40 -10.64 17.12 -4.27
C ILE A 40 -12.12 17.33 -3.93
N ALA A 41 -12.86 16.26 -3.62
CA ALA A 41 -14.26 16.35 -3.24
C ALA A 41 -14.47 17.22 -1.98
N VAL A 42 -13.59 17.09 -0.97
CA VAL A 42 -13.64 17.93 0.24
C VAL A 42 -13.36 19.39 -0.10
N ILE A 43 -12.37 19.70 -0.95
CA ILE A 43 -12.06 21.07 -1.36
C ILE A 43 -13.24 21.68 -2.12
N VAL A 44 -13.80 20.96 -3.09
CA VAL A 44 -14.97 21.41 -3.87
C VAL A 44 -16.17 21.64 -2.96
N SER A 45 -16.42 20.73 -2.02
CA SER A 45 -17.47 20.88 -1.01
C SER A 45 -17.25 22.15 -0.17
N ALA A 46 -16.05 22.36 0.36
CA ALA A 46 -15.72 23.53 1.17
C ALA A 46 -15.92 24.85 0.40
N VAL A 47 -15.55 24.91 -0.88
CA VAL A 47 -15.81 26.07 -1.75
C VAL A 47 -17.30 26.24 -2.02
N TYR A 48 -18.02 25.16 -2.34
CA TYR A 48 -19.45 25.21 -2.64
C TYR A 48 -20.30 25.66 -1.44
N PHE A 49 -19.93 25.23 -0.23
CA PHE A 49 -20.57 25.65 1.01
C PHE A 49 -20.05 26.99 1.55
N GLY A 50 -19.12 27.66 0.84
CA GLY A 50 -18.60 28.97 1.25
C GLY A 50 -17.89 28.96 2.60
N TRP A 51 -17.21 27.86 2.91
CA TRP A 51 -16.49 27.69 4.17
C TRP A 51 -15.18 28.52 4.24
N PHE A 52 -14.75 29.05 3.09
CA PHE A 52 -13.71 30.05 2.91
C PHE A 52 -14.35 31.36 2.43
#